data_AF-A0A523KP41-F1
#
_entry.id   AF-A0A523KP41-F1
#
_cell.length_a   1.000
_cell.length_b   1.000
_cell.length_c   1.000
_cell.angle_alpha   90.00
_cell.angle_beta   90.00
_cell.angle_gamma   90.00
#
_symmetry.space_group_name_H-M   'P 1'
#
loop_
_entity.id
_entity.type
_entity.pdbx_description
1 polymer ?
#
loop_
_entity_poly.entity_id
_entity_poly.type
_entity_poly.pdbx_seq_one_letter_code
_entity_poly.pdbx_strand_id
1 'polypeptide(L)'
;MSQTDNDIQLQVWKDLAISKQILMGAAADALGLDAECSTDELKAAMNKAILQAKNADITIIETREQTEKEISRMEAQVASSEQAINDALELVAGAESARKAAESKLLTGRAENAEALKKVRAEVTDKQNKLKAISKALADTPENVIKKLKTLKKQKLDEAKLRTQTESKLQSIRKAKTKLEGDLENSKALVAQSAPLISQLKTLHAIAKKQRKKLKSLGDDKKDLVEIPKLDEELLETIEKAISDQ
;
A
#
# COMPACT_ATOMS: atom_id res chain seq x y z
N MET A 1 -10.37 -47.08 -138.51
CA MET A 1 -10.91 -46.02 -137.66
C MET A 1 -11.99 -45.29 -138.46
N SER A 2 -13.21 -45.20 -137.95
CA SER A 2 -14.31 -44.53 -138.65
C SER A 2 -14.19 -43.01 -138.47
N GLN A 3 -14.68 -42.25 -139.44
CA GLN A 3 -14.64 -40.78 -139.42
C GLN A 3 -15.32 -40.18 -138.17
N THR A 4 -16.31 -40.87 -137.62
CA THR A 4 -17.01 -40.52 -136.37
C THR A 4 -16.09 -40.57 -135.14
N ASP A 5 -15.13 -41.49 -135.12
CA ASP A 5 -14.17 -41.66 -134.02
C ASP A 5 -13.16 -40.49 -134.00
N ASN A 6 -12.76 -40.00 -135.18
CA ASN A 6 -11.90 -38.82 -135.32
C ASN A 6 -12.61 -37.53 -134.86
N ASP A 7 -13.90 -37.37 -135.15
CA ASP A 7 -14.68 -36.19 -134.73
C ASP A 7 -14.87 -36.14 -133.21
N ILE A 8 -15.14 -37.30 -132.58
CA ILE A 8 -15.22 -37.43 -131.12
C ILE A 8 -13.88 -37.08 -130.47
N GLN A 9 -12.77 -37.60 -131.00
CA GLN A 9 -11.44 -37.26 -130.51
C GLN A 9 -11.18 -35.76 -130.60
N LEU A 10 -11.52 -35.12 -131.72
CA LEU A 10 -11.34 -33.68 -131.91
C LEU A 10 -12.16 -32.85 -130.91
N GLN A 11 -13.38 -33.28 -130.58
CA GLN A 11 -14.20 -32.64 -129.56
C GLN A 11 -13.56 -32.75 -128.17
N VAL A 12 -13.07 -33.95 -127.80
CA VAL A 12 -12.35 -34.17 -126.54
C VAL A 12 -11.10 -33.28 -126.44
N TRP A 13 -10.34 -33.14 -127.53
CA TRP A 13 -9.17 -32.25 -127.56
C TRP A 13 -9.55 -30.77 -127.40
N LYS A 14 -10.67 -30.33 -127.98
CA LYS A 14 -11.18 -28.96 -127.80
C LYS A 14 -11.62 -28.70 -126.36
N ASP A 15 -12.38 -29.61 -125.76
CA ASP A 15 -12.84 -29.47 -124.37
C ASP A 15 -11.66 -29.52 -123.39
N LEU A 16 -10.65 -30.35 -123.67
CA LEU A 16 -9.40 -30.40 -122.92
C LEU A 16 -8.62 -29.08 -123.04
N ALA A 17 -8.57 -28.48 -124.23
CA ALA A 17 -7.90 -27.19 -124.44
C ALA A 17 -8.62 -26.05 -123.71
N ILE A 18 -9.96 -25.99 -123.77
CA ILE A 18 -10.77 -24.98 -123.08
C ILE A 18 -10.62 -25.12 -121.57
N SER A 19 -10.75 -26.34 -121.03
CA SER A 19 -10.58 -26.58 -119.60
C SER A 19 -9.17 -26.23 -119.11
N LYS A 20 -8.12 -26.52 -119.90
CA LYS A 20 -6.75 -26.08 -119.61
C LYS A 20 -6.63 -24.55 -119.58
N GLN A 21 -7.24 -23.84 -120.54
CA GLN A 21 -7.20 -22.38 -120.60
C GLN A 21 -7.92 -21.75 -119.40
N ILE A 22 -9.09 -22.27 -119.03
CA ILE A 22 -9.83 -21.83 -117.83
C ILE A 22 -9.00 -22.07 -116.57
N LEU A 23 -8.37 -23.23 -116.43
CA LEU A 23 -7.52 -23.56 -115.29
C LEU A 23 -6.30 -22.65 -115.19
N MET A 24 -5.62 -22.39 -116.31
CA MET A 24 -4.46 -21.49 -116.35
C MET A 24 -4.86 -20.05 -116.02
N GLY A 25 -5.98 -19.56 -116.57
CA GLY A 25 -6.51 -18.23 -116.27
C GLY A 25 -6.87 -18.06 -114.80
N ALA A 26 -7.62 -19.00 -114.22
CA ALA A 26 -7.98 -18.97 -112.81
C ALA A 26 -6.77 -19.05 -111.87
N ALA A 27 -5.75 -19.85 -112.24
CA ALA A 27 -4.51 -19.93 -111.48
C ALA A 27 -3.67 -18.65 -111.59
N ALA A 28 -3.62 -18.01 -112.76
CA ALA A 28 -2.98 -16.71 -112.96
C ALA A 28 -3.67 -15.63 -112.14
N ASP A 29 -5.00 -15.53 -112.21
CA ASP A 29 -5.81 -14.58 -111.44
C ASP A 29 -5.60 -14.75 -109.92
N ALA A 30 -5.63 -15.99 -109.42
CA ALA A 30 -5.43 -16.29 -108.00
C ALA A 30 -4.03 -15.91 -107.48
N LEU A 31 -3.03 -15.92 -108.36
CA LEU A 31 -1.65 -15.55 -108.07
C LEU A 31 -1.33 -14.08 -108.41
N GLY A 32 -2.30 -13.35 -108.98
CA GLY A 32 -2.12 -11.97 -109.44
C GLY A 32 -1.17 -11.84 -110.63
N LEU A 33 -1.10 -12.87 -111.48
CA LEU A 33 -0.34 -12.85 -112.73
C LEU A 33 -1.19 -12.34 -113.91
N ASP A 34 -0.52 -11.90 -114.98
CA ASP A 34 -1.19 -11.49 -116.22
C ASP A 34 -1.84 -12.69 -116.95
N ALA A 35 -2.90 -12.42 -117.71
CA ALA A 35 -3.71 -13.43 -118.39
C ALA A 35 -2.95 -14.15 -119.53
N GLU A 36 -1.89 -13.53 -120.06
CA GLU A 36 -0.98 -14.09 -121.06
C GLU A 36 0.32 -14.67 -120.46
N CYS A 37 0.37 -14.89 -119.14
CA CYS A 37 1.58 -15.42 -118.50
C CYS A 37 2.05 -16.74 -119.11
N SER A 38 3.36 -16.89 -119.19
CA SER A 38 3.95 -18.13 -119.69
C SER A 38 3.71 -19.28 -118.70
N THR A 39 3.75 -20.52 -119.22
CA THR A 39 3.61 -21.71 -118.36
C THR A 39 4.72 -21.78 -117.30
N ASP A 40 5.91 -21.27 -117.61
CA ASP A 40 7.04 -21.23 -116.69
C ASP A 40 6.86 -20.19 -115.58
N GLU A 41 6.32 -19.00 -115.90
CA GLU A 41 5.98 -17.97 -114.91
C GLU A 41 4.88 -18.45 -113.96
N LEU A 42 3.81 -19.06 -114.49
CA LEU A 42 2.73 -19.63 -113.68
C LEU A 42 3.27 -20.71 -112.73
N LYS A 43 4.11 -21.61 -113.24
CA LYS A 43 4.75 -22.66 -112.43
C LYS A 43 5.66 -22.09 -111.35
N ALA A 44 6.46 -21.06 -111.67
CA ALA A 44 7.33 -20.40 -110.72
C ALA A 44 6.54 -19.70 -109.60
N ALA A 45 5.45 -19.00 -109.94
CA ALA A 45 4.57 -18.33 -108.99
C ALA A 45 3.82 -19.33 -108.09
N MET A 46 3.28 -20.43 -108.67
CA MET A 46 2.68 -21.51 -107.89
C MET A 46 3.67 -22.12 -106.90
N ASN A 47 4.89 -22.42 -107.33
CA ASN A 47 5.94 -22.95 -106.43
C ASN A 47 6.29 -21.96 -105.31
N LYS A 48 6.37 -20.66 -105.63
CA LYS A 48 6.61 -19.61 -104.64
C LYS A 48 5.47 -19.51 -103.63
N ALA A 49 4.22 -19.52 -104.08
CA ALA A 49 3.04 -19.47 -103.21
C ALA A 49 2.95 -20.70 -102.30
N ILE A 50 3.22 -21.90 -102.84
CA ILE A 50 3.28 -23.15 -102.06
C ILE A 50 4.39 -23.06 -101.00
N LEU A 51 5.57 -22.54 -101.35
CA LEU A 51 6.67 -22.38 -100.39
C LEU A 51 6.32 -21.36 -99.31
N GLN A 52 5.70 -20.24 -99.67
CA GLN A 52 5.25 -19.22 -98.72
C GLN A 52 4.17 -19.76 -97.78
N ALA A 53 3.20 -20.52 -98.29
CA ALA A 53 2.18 -21.17 -97.47
C ALA A 53 2.82 -22.15 -96.47
N LYS A 54 3.74 -23.00 -96.92
CA LYS A 54 4.48 -23.92 -96.03
C LYS A 54 5.28 -23.18 -94.96
N ASN A 55 5.97 -22.11 -95.33
CA ASN A 55 6.75 -21.31 -94.38
C ASN A 55 5.83 -20.61 -93.37
N ALA A 56 4.68 -20.08 -93.81
CA ALA A 56 3.69 -19.47 -92.94
C ALA A 56 3.10 -20.49 -91.96
N ASP A 57 2.77 -21.70 -92.42
CA ASP A 57 2.29 -22.78 -91.56
C ASP A 57 3.33 -23.17 -90.50
N ILE A 58 4.61 -23.29 -90.88
CA ILE A 58 5.71 -23.53 -89.94
C ILE A 58 5.78 -22.40 -88.90
N THR A 59 5.79 -21.14 -89.32
CA THR A 59 5.84 -19.99 -88.41
C THR A 59 4.61 -19.94 -87.49
N ILE A 60 3.41 -20.27 -87.97
CA ILE A 60 2.19 -20.32 -87.14
C ILE A 60 2.33 -21.41 -86.07
N ILE A 61 2.86 -22.58 -86.41
CA ILE A 61 3.09 -23.66 -85.44
C ILE A 61 4.12 -23.21 -84.39
N GLU A 62 5.28 -22.69 -84.82
CA GLU A 62 6.34 -22.24 -83.92
C GLU A 62 5.86 -21.12 -82.98
N THR A 63 5.11 -20.13 -83.51
CA THR A 63 4.57 -19.02 -82.70
C THR A 63 3.51 -19.49 -81.73
N ARG A 64 2.64 -20.44 -82.11
CA ARG A 64 1.68 -21.05 -81.19
C ARG A 64 2.38 -21.80 -80.06
N GLU A 65 3.37 -22.62 -80.38
CA GLU A 65 4.15 -23.34 -79.35
C GLU A 65 4.89 -22.39 -78.40
N GLN A 66 5.45 -21.28 -78.92
CA GLN A 66 6.07 -20.26 -78.08
C GLN A 66 5.04 -19.55 -77.19
N THR A 67 3.90 -19.17 -77.76
CA THR A 67 2.82 -18.50 -77.02
C THR A 67 2.28 -19.41 -75.91
N GLU A 68 2.07 -20.69 -76.19
CA GLU A 68 1.62 -21.67 -75.19
C GLU A 68 2.62 -21.80 -74.04
N LYS A 69 3.93 -21.88 -74.34
CA LYS A 69 4.99 -21.88 -73.32
C LYS A 69 4.97 -20.61 -72.48
N GLU A 70 4.77 -19.44 -73.10
CA GLU A 70 4.71 -18.17 -72.37
C GLU A 70 3.47 -18.06 -71.49
N ILE A 71 2.30 -18.52 -71.96
CA ILE A 71 1.07 -18.58 -71.19
C ILE A 71 1.25 -19.50 -69.98
N SER A 72 1.75 -20.72 -70.18
CA SER A 72 1.98 -21.65 -69.05
C SER A 72 2.97 -21.09 -68.03
N ARG A 73 4.02 -20.38 -68.49
CA ARG A 73 4.96 -19.70 -67.59
C ARG A 73 4.27 -18.60 -66.79
N MET A 74 3.43 -17.80 -67.44
CA MET A 74 2.70 -16.71 -66.80
C MET A 74 1.68 -17.25 -65.78
N GLU A 75 0.93 -18.30 -66.12
CA GLU A 75 0.00 -18.97 -65.21
C GLU A 75 0.72 -19.51 -63.97
N ALA A 76 1.87 -20.17 -64.15
CA ALA A 76 2.69 -20.64 -63.03
C ALA A 76 3.18 -19.48 -62.14
N GLN A 77 3.56 -18.36 -62.74
CA GLN A 77 4.01 -17.17 -62.01
C GLN A 77 2.85 -16.52 -61.22
N VAL A 78 1.65 -16.42 -61.81
CA VAL A 78 0.47 -15.89 -61.13
C VAL A 78 0.10 -16.79 -59.96
N ALA A 79 0.02 -18.11 -60.16
CA ALA A 79 -0.29 -19.05 -59.08
C ALA A 79 0.72 -18.95 -57.92
N SER A 80 2.02 -18.87 -58.23
CA SER A 80 3.05 -18.68 -57.21
C SER A 80 2.92 -17.33 -56.50
N SER A 81 2.57 -16.26 -57.21
CA SER A 81 2.37 -14.93 -56.62
C SER A 81 1.15 -14.89 -55.71
N GLU A 82 0.03 -15.49 -56.11
CA GLU A 82 -1.18 -15.57 -55.29
C GLU A 82 -0.92 -16.34 -54.00
N GLN A 83 -0.19 -17.46 -54.07
CA GLN A 83 0.23 -18.18 -52.88
C GLN A 83 1.09 -17.32 -51.96
N ALA A 84 2.10 -16.63 -52.50
CA ALA A 84 2.95 -15.74 -51.71
C ALA A 84 2.17 -14.58 -51.06
N ILE A 85 1.14 -14.05 -51.75
CA ILE A 85 0.25 -13.02 -51.19
C ILE A 85 -0.57 -13.60 -50.03
N ASN A 86 -1.14 -14.79 -50.19
CA ASN A 86 -1.91 -15.44 -49.13
C ASN A 86 -1.05 -15.71 -47.89
N ASP A 87 0.16 -16.26 -48.07
CA ASP A 87 1.11 -16.50 -46.98
C ASP A 87 1.48 -15.17 -46.27
N ALA A 88 1.70 -14.10 -47.04
CA ALA A 88 1.99 -12.78 -46.48
C ALA A 88 0.80 -12.21 -45.69
N LEU A 89 -0.43 -12.39 -46.18
CA LEU A 89 -1.64 -11.96 -45.48
C LEU A 89 -1.84 -12.71 -44.16
N GLU A 90 -1.57 -14.02 -44.13
CA GLU A 90 -1.61 -14.80 -42.89
C GLU A 90 -0.55 -14.32 -41.87
N LEU A 91 0.66 -14.05 -42.33
CA LEU A 91 1.72 -13.49 -41.49
C LEU A 91 1.35 -12.11 -40.93
N VAL A 92 0.77 -11.23 -41.74
CA VAL A 92 0.30 -9.91 -41.29
C VAL A 92 -0.81 -10.07 -40.26
N ALA A 93 -1.79 -10.93 -40.49
CA ALA A 93 -2.88 -11.18 -39.53
C ALA A 93 -2.34 -11.71 -38.19
N GLY A 94 -1.38 -12.65 -38.24
CA GLY A 94 -0.70 -13.16 -37.06
C GLY A 94 0.08 -12.06 -36.31
N ALA A 95 0.83 -11.25 -37.03
CA ALA A 95 1.61 -10.14 -36.47
C ALA A 95 0.70 -9.06 -35.83
N GLU A 96 -0.44 -8.74 -36.45
CA GLU A 96 -1.40 -7.79 -35.89
C GLU A 96 -2.03 -8.31 -34.59
N SER A 97 -2.40 -9.60 -34.54
CA SER A 97 -2.93 -10.23 -33.34
C SER A 97 -1.90 -10.22 -32.20
N ALA A 98 -0.65 -10.58 -32.50
CA ALA A 98 0.45 -10.55 -31.54
C ALA A 98 0.71 -9.12 -31.03
N ARG A 99 0.68 -8.11 -31.92
CA ARG A 99 0.83 -6.70 -31.57
C ARG A 99 -0.27 -6.23 -30.62
N LYS A 100 -1.54 -6.53 -30.92
CA LYS A 100 -2.68 -6.20 -30.06
C LYS A 100 -2.56 -6.86 -28.68
N ALA A 101 -2.17 -8.12 -28.63
CA ALA A 101 -1.95 -8.84 -27.37
C ALA A 101 -0.80 -8.23 -26.53
N ALA A 102 0.31 -7.86 -27.17
CA ALA A 102 1.44 -7.21 -26.51
C ALA A 102 1.07 -5.82 -25.98
N GLU A 103 0.33 -5.04 -26.75
CA GLU A 103 -0.15 -3.70 -26.36
C GLU A 103 -1.10 -3.78 -25.15
N SER A 104 -2.05 -4.73 -25.17
CA SER A 104 -2.92 -4.96 -24.02
C SER A 104 -2.13 -5.34 -22.76
N LYS A 105 -1.16 -6.25 -22.86
CA LYS A 105 -0.31 -6.64 -21.74
C LYS A 105 0.51 -5.47 -21.19
N LEU A 106 1.01 -4.60 -22.08
CA LEU A 106 1.76 -3.42 -21.70
C LEU A 106 0.87 -2.41 -20.96
N LEU A 107 -0.34 -2.16 -21.45
CA LEU A 107 -1.30 -1.26 -20.78
C LEU A 107 -1.69 -1.78 -19.40
N THR A 108 -2.03 -3.06 -19.27
CA THR A 108 -2.34 -3.70 -17.99
C THR A 108 -1.13 -3.64 -17.05
N GLY A 109 0.06 -4.03 -17.53
CA GLY A 109 1.28 -3.99 -16.72
C GLY A 109 1.68 -2.58 -16.27
N ARG A 110 1.44 -1.55 -17.08
CA ARG A 110 1.64 -0.15 -16.67
C ARG A 110 0.68 0.26 -15.56
N ALA A 111 -0.59 -0.13 -15.65
CA ALA A 111 -1.58 0.16 -14.62
C ALA A 111 -1.23 -0.53 -13.29
N GLU A 112 -0.95 -1.84 -13.34
CA GLU A 112 -0.56 -2.63 -12.17
C GLU A 112 0.72 -2.09 -11.51
N ASN A 113 1.74 -1.75 -12.32
CA ASN A 113 2.97 -1.19 -11.80
C ASN A 113 2.76 0.21 -11.18
N ALA A 114 1.90 1.05 -11.77
CA ALA A 114 1.54 2.34 -11.20
C ALA A 114 0.83 2.20 -9.85
N GLU A 115 -0.08 1.23 -9.71
CA GLU A 115 -0.74 0.93 -8.43
C GLU A 115 0.23 0.37 -7.40
N ALA A 116 1.10 -0.57 -7.79
CA ALA A 116 2.14 -1.10 -6.93
C ALA A 116 3.08 0.01 -6.42
N LEU A 117 3.51 0.91 -7.30
CA LEU A 117 4.34 2.07 -6.94
C LEU A 117 3.61 3.03 -5.99
N LYS A 118 2.32 3.29 -6.19
CA LYS A 118 1.52 4.10 -5.25
C LYS A 118 1.47 3.46 -3.87
N LYS A 119 1.23 2.14 -3.81
CA LYS A 119 1.18 1.40 -2.54
C LYS A 119 2.53 1.43 -1.82
N VAL A 120 3.62 1.14 -2.54
CA VAL A 120 4.98 1.19 -1.96
C VAL A 120 5.32 2.60 -1.46
N ARG A 121 4.97 3.66 -2.22
CA ARG A 121 5.17 5.05 -1.76
C ARG A 121 4.37 5.37 -0.50
N ALA A 122 3.13 4.89 -0.40
CA ALA A 122 2.31 5.06 0.79
C ALA A 122 2.93 4.33 2.00
N GLU A 123 3.40 3.09 1.82
CA GLU A 123 4.08 2.32 2.87
C GLU A 123 5.39 2.98 3.31
N VAL A 124 6.19 3.53 2.38
CA VAL A 124 7.41 4.28 2.71
C VAL A 124 7.07 5.53 3.51
N THR A 125 6.04 6.28 3.12
CA THR A 125 5.60 7.49 3.83
C THR A 125 5.14 7.15 5.26
N ASP A 126 4.34 6.09 5.41
CA ASP A 126 3.89 5.61 6.71
C ASP A 126 5.07 5.16 7.60
N LYS A 127 6.02 4.39 7.05
CA LYS A 127 7.25 4.01 7.75
C LYS A 127 8.09 5.22 8.16
N GLN A 128 8.20 6.24 7.31
CA GLN A 128 8.94 7.46 7.63
C GLN A 128 8.26 8.26 8.73
N ASN A 129 6.92 8.33 8.72
CA ASN A 129 6.15 8.95 9.80
C ASN A 129 6.30 8.18 11.12
N LYS A 130 6.24 6.84 11.07
CA LYS A 130 6.52 5.97 12.23
C LYS A 130 7.94 6.18 12.75
N LEU A 131 8.95 6.25 11.89
CA LEU A 131 10.33 6.53 12.30
C LEU A 131 10.48 7.91 12.94
N LYS A 132 9.82 8.95 12.39
CA LYS A 132 9.79 10.28 13.02
C LYS A 132 9.10 10.25 14.39
N ALA A 133 8.00 9.53 14.52
CA ALA A 133 7.29 9.37 15.79
C ALA A 133 8.14 8.61 16.82
N ILE A 134 8.78 7.51 16.41
CA ILE A 134 9.71 6.74 17.23
C ILE A 134 10.90 7.62 17.63
N SER A 135 11.50 8.36 16.68
CA SER A 135 12.60 9.28 16.95
C SER A 135 12.17 10.38 17.93
N LYS A 136 10.97 10.95 17.79
CA LYS A 136 10.42 11.95 18.71
C LYS A 136 10.13 11.36 20.11
N ALA A 137 9.65 10.13 20.18
CA ALA A 137 9.36 9.44 21.44
C ALA A 137 10.64 8.99 22.17
N LEU A 138 11.63 8.51 21.42
CA LEU A 138 12.96 8.17 21.93
C LEU A 138 13.80 9.42 22.22
N ALA A 139 13.50 10.54 21.57
CA ALA A 139 14.05 11.85 21.88
C ALA A 139 13.41 12.46 23.14
N ASP A 140 13.39 11.72 24.24
CA ASP A 140 13.81 12.34 25.49
C ASP A 140 15.26 12.77 25.24
N THR A 141 15.46 14.02 24.81
CA THR A 141 16.79 14.58 24.62
C THR A 141 17.62 14.33 25.89
N PRO A 142 18.96 14.20 25.81
CA PRO A 142 19.81 14.13 27.00
C PRO A 142 19.43 15.21 28.02
N GLU A 143 19.03 16.40 27.55
CA GLU A 143 18.47 17.47 28.37
C GLU A 143 17.16 17.11 29.09
N ASN A 144 16.19 16.45 28.44
CA ASN A 144 14.95 16.02 29.07
C ASN A 144 15.19 14.91 30.10
N VAL A 145 16.09 13.96 29.82
CA VAL A 145 16.53 12.95 30.80
C VAL A 145 17.21 13.63 31.99
N ILE A 146 18.12 14.58 31.75
CA ILE A 146 18.78 15.35 32.81
C ILE A 146 17.77 16.18 33.62
N LYS A 147 16.77 16.80 32.98
CA LYS A 147 15.69 17.52 33.67
C LYS A 147 14.88 16.59 34.56
N LYS A 148 14.46 15.41 34.05
CA LYS A 148 13.75 14.39 34.83
C LYS A 148 14.60 13.91 36.01
N LEU A 149 15.90 13.65 35.81
CA LEU A 149 16.84 13.26 36.87
C LEU A 149 17.02 14.37 37.93
N LYS A 150 17.11 15.65 37.51
CA LYS A 150 17.17 16.78 38.43
C LYS A 150 15.90 16.90 39.27
N THR A 151 14.73 16.76 38.65
CA THR A 151 13.43 16.77 39.35
C THR A 151 13.35 15.61 40.34
N LEU A 152 13.73 14.40 39.93
CA LEU A 152 13.74 13.22 40.79
C LEU A 152 14.70 13.41 41.99
N LYS A 153 15.89 13.96 41.74
CA LYS A 153 16.87 14.28 42.79
C LYS A 153 16.32 15.30 43.78
N LYS A 154 15.64 16.35 43.30
CA LYS A 154 14.99 17.34 44.15
C LYS A 154 13.89 16.71 45.01
N GLN A 155 13.01 15.91 44.41
CA GLN A 155 11.95 15.20 45.12
C GLN A 155 12.51 14.29 46.22
N LYS A 156 13.59 13.53 45.95
CA LYS A 156 14.24 12.70 46.97
C LYS A 156 14.84 13.50 48.12
N LEU A 157 15.44 14.66 47.84
CA LEU A 157 15.97 15.53 48.89
C LEU A 157 14.85 16.15 49.73
N ASP A 158 13.77 16.60 49.10
CA ASP A 158 12.62 17.18 49.79
C ASP A 158 11.91 16.12 50.64
N GLU A 159 11.76 14.89 50.13
CA GLU A 159 11.22 13.76 50.89
C GLU A 159 12.12 13.39 52.09
N ALA A 160 13.44 13.33 51.91
CA ALA A 160 14.37 13.06 53.00
C ALA A 160 14.30 14.14 54.09
N LYS A 161 14.21 15.43 53.70
CA LYS A 161 14.00 16.54 54.64
C LYS A 161 12.69 16.39 55.39
N LEU A 162 11.59 16.10 54.69
CA LEU A 162 10.30 15.87 55.34
C LEU A 162 10.39 14.71 56.34
N ARG A 163 10.99 13.58 55.97
CA ARG A 163 11.20 12.44 56.87
C ARG A 163 11.96 12.85 58.13
N THR A 164 13.10 13.54 58.00
CA THR A 164 13.87 14.01 59.17
C THR A 164 13.09 14.99 60.04
N GLN A 165 12.29 15.89 59.46
CA GLN A 165 11.43 16.81 60.21
C GLN A 165 10.29 16.07 60.91
N THR A 166 9.69 15.06 60.27
CA THR A 166 8.66 14.25 60.91
C THR A 166 9.24 13.45 62.06
N GLU A 167 10.43 12.87 61.90
CA GLU A 167 11.09 12.07 62.93
C GLU A 167 11.49 12.94 64.14
N SER A 168 12.02 14.14 63.92
CA SER A 168 12.37 15.07 65.01
C SER A 168 11.13 15.54 65.77
N LYS A 169 10.03 15.86 65.06
CA LYS A 169 8.74 16.18 65.69
C LYS A 169 8.22 15.00 66.51
N LEU A 170 8.30 13.78 65.98
CA LEU A 170 7.85 12.56 66.67
C LEU A 170 8.66 12.31 67.94
N GLN A 171 9.99 12.50 67.89
CA GLN A 171 10.84 12.43 69.08
C GLN A 171 10.48 13.50 70.12
N SER A 172 10.24 14.74 69.69
CA SER A 172 9.81 15.82 70.59
C SER A 172 8.48 15.51 71.26
N ILE A 173 7.50 15.00 70.50
CA ILE A 173 6.20 14.59 71.02
C ILE A 173 6.36 13.45 72.02
N ARG A 174 7.21 12.45 71.74
CA ARG A 174 7.50 11.37 72.70
C ARG A 174 8.08 11.90 74.00
N LYS A 175 9.07 12.81 73.94
CA LYS A 175 9.66 13.44 75.14
C LYS A 175 8.63 14.26 75.93
N ALA A 176 7.80 15.03 75.24
CA ALA A 176 6.73 15.80 75.86
C ALA A 176 5.69 14.88 76.52
N LYS A 177 5.30 13.80 75.83
CA LYS A 177 4.39 12.78 76.37
C LYS A 177 4.94 12.15 77.63
N THR A 178 6.18 11.66 77.62
CA THR A 178 6.80 11.06 78.81
C THR A 178 6.90 12.04 79.97
N LYS A 179 7.15 13.33 79.69
CA LYS A 179 7.18 14.38 80.71
C LYS A 179 5.79 14.61 81.30
N LEU A 180 4.76 14.78 80.46
CA LEU A 180 3.38 14.97 80.90
C LEU A 180 2.84 13.77 81.68
N GLU A 181 3.19 12.54 81.28
CA GLU A 181 2.85 11.34 82.04
C GLU A 181 3.52 11.33 83.42
N GLY A 182 4.79 11.75 83.50
CA GLY A 182 5.49 11.91 84.78
C GLY A 182 4.90 13.02 85.67
N ASP A 183 4.58 14.17 85.09
CA ASP A 183 3.95 15.29 85.79
C ASP A 183 2.54 14.90 86.30
N LEU A 184 1.79 14.14 85.50
CA LEU A 184 0.49 13.60 85.89
C LEU A 184 0.62 12.63 87.09
N GLU A 185 1.59 11.71 87.05
CA GLU A 185 1.81 10.76 88.13
C GLU A 185 2.25 11.47 89.43
N ASN A 186 3.12 12.48 89.31
CA ASN A 186 3.51 13.32 90.45
C ASN A 186 2.30 14.08 91.03
N SER A 187 1.45 14.65 90.17
CA SER A 187 0.22 15.33 90.60
C SER A 187 -0.73 14.36 91.31
N LYS A 188 -0.84 13.12 90.81
CA LYS A 188 -1.65 12.08 91.46
C LYS A 188 -1.13 11.76 92.86
N ALA A 189 0.19 11.54 92.98
CA ALA A 189 0.82 11.28 94.27
C ALA A 189 0.62 12.44 95.27
N LEU A 190 0.72 13.70 94.82
CA LEU A 190 0.48 14.88 95.68
C LEU A 190 -0.97 14.97 96.16
N VAL A 191 -1.94 14.70 95.28
CA VAL A 191 -3.35 14.67 95.65
C VAL A 191 -3.63 13.52 96.63
N ALA A 192 -3.06 12.33 96.43
CA ALA A 192 -3.20 11.22 97.39
C ALA A 192 -2.63 11.57 98.78
N GLN A 193 -1.50 12.29 98.84
CA GLN A 193 -0.92 12.78 100.11
C GLN A 193 -1.78 13.86 100.79
N SER A 194 -2.67 14.54 100.05
CA SER A 194 -3.55 15.56 100.64
C SER A 194 -4.68 14.96 101.49
N ALA A 195 -5.11 13.72 101.24
CA ALA A 195 -6.16 13.05 102.02
C ALA A 195 -5.85 12.92 103.53
N PRO A 196 -4.69 12.37 103.95
CA PRO A 196 -4.33 12.34 105.37
C PRO A 196 -4.16 13.75 105.95
N LEU A 197 -3.60 14.70 105.18
CA LEU A 197 -3.44 16.09 105.63
C LEU A 197 -4.78 16.78 105.89
N ILE A 198 -5.79 16.58 105.04
CA ILE A 198 -7.14 17.12 105.25
C ILE A 198 -7.74 16.54 106.53
N SER A 199 -7.60 15.23 106.76
CA SER A 199 -8.09 14.58 107.99
C SER A 199 -7.38 15.12 109.25
N GLN A 200 -6.07 15.33 109.18
CA GLN A 200 -5.28 15.90 110.26
C GLN A 200 -5.67 17.36 110.53
N LEU A 201 -5.89 18.14 109.47
CA LEU A 201 -6.29 19.54 109.56
C LEU A 201 -7.71 19.70 110.14
N LYS A 202 -8.68 18.87 109.71
CA LYS A 202 -10.03 18.80 110.32
C LYS A 202 -9.94 18.41 111.80
N THR A 203 -9.09 17.44 112.14
CA THR A 203 -8.89 16.99 113.53
C THR A 203 -8.24 18.07 114.41
N LEU A 204 -7.19 18.73 113.91
CA LEU A 204 -6.51 19.82 114.59
C LEU A 204 -7.46 21.00 114.82
N HIS A 205 -8.27 21.36 113.82
CA HIS A 205 -9.29 22.41 113.96
C HIS A 205 -10.32 22.07 115.06
N ALA A 206 -10.76 20.81 115.12
CA ALA A 206 -11.65 20.34 116.17
C ALA A 206 -10.99 20.38 117.56
N ILE A 207 -9.72 20.00 117.68
CA ILE A 207 -8.94 20.09 118.93
C ILE A 207 -8.77 21.55 119.34
N ALA A 208 -8.38 22.43 118.43
CA ALA A 208 -8.24 23.86 118.69
C ALA A 208 -9.57 24.47 119.16
N LYS A 209 -10.70 24.12 118.53
CA LYS A 209 -12.05 24.52 118.98
C LYS A 209 -12.36 24.02 120.39
N LYS A 210 -12.03 22.76 120.71
CA LYS A 210 -12.23 22.17 122.05
C LYS A 210 -11.35 22.83 123.11
N GLN A 211 -10.06 23.07 122.82
CA GLN A 211 -9.14 23.76 123.73
C GLN A 211 -9.55 25.21 123.94
N ARG A 212 -9.97 25.93 122.89
CA ARG A 212 -10.53 27.29 123.03
C ARG A 212 -11.77 27.30 123.90
N LYS A 213 -12.67 26.33 123.78
CA LYS A 213 -13.82 26.19 124.69
C LYS A 213 -13.38 25.97 126.15
N LYS A 214 -12.36 25.12 126.39
CA LYS A 214 -11.79 24.89 127.73
C LYS A 214 -11.10 26.14 128.31
N LEU A 215 -10.31 26.85 127.51
CA LEU A 215 -9.66 28.10 127.92
C LEU A 215 -10.69 29.19 128.23
N LYS A 216 -11.77 29.26 127.44
CA LYS A 216 -12.91 30.16 127.70
C LYS A 216 -13.66 29.83 129.01
N SER A 217 -13.55 28.61 129.54
CA SER A 217 -14.14 28.20 130.82
C SER A 217 -13.20 28.28 132.02
N LEU A 218 -11.90 28.56 131.84
CA LEU A 218 -10.87 28.47 132.88
C LEU A 218 -10.15 29.80 133.19
N GLY A 219 -10.46 30.91 132.51
CA GLY A 219 -9.80 32.21 132.75
C GLY A 219 -10.74 33.41 132.65
N ASP A 220 -10.55 34.40 133.55
CA ASP A 220 -11.36 35.62 133.67
C ASP A 220 -11.00 36.73 132.64
N ASP A 221 -9.88 36.59 131.91
CA ASP A 221 -9.47 37.55 130.86
C ASP A 221 -9.84 37.08 129.45
N LYS A 222 -11.02 37.50 128.99
CA LYS A 222 -11.57 37.17 127.66
C LYS A 222 -10.84 37.86 126.48
N LYS A 223 -9.91 38.79 126.73
CA LYS A 223 -9.28 39.64 125.70
C LYS A 223 -8.06 39.01 125.01
N ASP A 224 -7.44 37.97 125.57
CA ASP A 224 -6.24 37.32 125.00
C ASP A 224 -6.55 36.03 124.20
N LEU A 225 -7.82 35.74 123.93
CA LEU A 225 -8.23 34.55 123.18
C LEU A 225 -8.13 34.78 121.67
N VAL A 226 -7.05 34.28 121.06
CA VAL A 226 -6.84 34.27 119.59
C VAL A 226 -8.04 33.61 118.87
N GLU A 227 -8.48 34.23 117.78
CA GLU A 227 -9.59 33.74 116.98
C GLU A 227 -9.14 32.57 116.09
N ILE A 228 -9.85 31.44 116.18
CA ILE A 228 -9.59 30.29 115.31
C ILE A 228 -10.10 30.64 113.90
N PRO A 229 -9.24 30.63 112.87
CA PRO A 229 -9.65 30.88 111.50
C PRO A 229 -10.77 29.94 111.05
N LYS A 230 -11.70 30.44 110.22
CA LYS A 230 -12.74 29.60 109.61
C LYS A 230 -12.09 28.64 108.62
N LEU A 231 -12.57 27.40 108.63
CA LEU A 231 -12.17 26.41 107.63
C LEU A 231 -12.89 26.76 106.32
N ASP A 232 -12.17 26.75 105.20
CA ASP A 232 -12.78 26.83 103.88
C ASP A 232 -13.27 25.43 103.48
N GLU A 233 -14.54 25.16 103.76
CA GLU A 233 -15.15 23.84 103.58
C GLU A 233 -15.35 23.52 102.08
N GLU A 234 -15.59 24.52 101.24
CA GLU A 234 -15.75 24.33 99.78
C GLU A 234 -14.44 23.91 99.11
N LEU A 235 -13.32 24.53 99.50
CA LEU A 235 -12.00 24.14 99.01
C LEU A 235 -11.64 22.72 99.44
N LEU A 236 -11.91 22.36 100.69
CA LEU A 236 -11.62 21.02 101.22
C LEU A 236 -12.48 19.94 100.55
N GLU A 237 -13.76 20.20 100.31
CA GLU A 237 -14.63 19.30 99.55
C GLU A 237 -14.17 19.13 98.10
N THR A 238 -13.65 20.19 97.47
CA THR A 238 -13.13 20.11 96.10
C THR A 238 -11.88 19.23 96.02
N ILE A 239 -10.99 19.31 97.01
CA ILE A 239 -9.81 18.45 97.09
C ILE A 239 -10.22 17.01 97.43
N GLU A 240 -11.19 16.80 98.33
CA GLU A 240 -11.74 15.45 98.64
C GLU A 240 -12.42 14.79 97.44
N LYS A 241 -13.12 15.55 96.60
CA LYS A 241 -13.65 15.06 95.32
C LYS A 241 -12.52 14.73 94.35
N ALA A 242 -11.51 15.59 94.22
CA ALA A 242 -10.34 15.33 93.38
C ALA A 242 -9.51 14.10 93.85
N ILE A 243 -9.56 13.75 95.14
CA ILE A 243 -9.00 12.51 95.69
C ILE A 243 -9.87 11.29 95.33
N SER A 244 -11.20 11.45 95.32
CA SER A 244 -12.17 10.37 95.07
C SER A 244 -12.33 10.02 93.58
N ASP A 245 -12.06 10.98 92.70
CA ASP A 245 -12.16 10.84 91.24
C ASP A 245 -10.84 10.35 90.58
N GLN A 246 -9.82 9.98 91.38
CA GLN A 246 -8.57 9.34 90.93
C GLN A 246 -8.69 7.82 90.80
#